data_AF-A0A1V5T925-F1
#
_entry.id   AF-A0A1V5T925-F1
#
_cell.length_a   1.000
_cell.length_b   1.000
_cell.length_c   1.000
_cell.angle_alpha   90.00
_cell.angle_beta   90.00
_cell.angle_gamma   90.00
#
_symmetry.space_group_name_H-M   'P 1'
#
loop_
_entity.id
_entity.type
_entity.pdbx_description
1 polymer ?
#
loop_
_entity_poly.entity_id
_entity_poly.type
_entity_poly.pdbx_seq_one_letter_code
_entity_poly.pdbx_strand_id
1 'polypeptide(L)' 'MKKMDQEGYEIMKQLVSDVQGAPYPNVIESELYRIWYEHAQLVAIQCLEYIDRNFPHDKNGDKLPKF' A
#
# COMPACT_ATOMS: atom_id res chain seq x y z
N MET A 1 -1.71 20.76 -9.15
CA MET A 1 -1.69 19.61 -8.22
C MET A 1 -3.08 19.00 -8.20
N LYS A 2 -3.25 17.78 -8.70
CA LYS A 2 -4.54 17.07 -8.68
C LYS A 2 -4.83 16.69 -7.22
N LYS A 3 -6.03 16.99 -6.70
CA LYS A 3 -6.42 16.59 -5.34
C LYS A 3 -6.78 15.10 -5.34
N MET A 4 -6.43 14.40 -4.25
CA MET A 4 -6.82 13.01 -4.02
C MET A 4 -8.35 12.90 -4.01
N ASP A 5 -8.89 11.97 -4.78
CA ASP A 5 -10.33 11.69 -4.80
C ASP A 5 -10.72 10.65 -3.72
N GLN A 6 -12.01 10.35 -3.64
CA GLN A 6 -12.54 9.44 -2.62
C GLN A 6 -11.97 8.01 -2.75
N GLU A 7 -11.71 7.55 -3.97
CA GLU A 7 -11.15 6.22 -4.22
C GLU A 7 -9.73 6.14 -3.66
N GLY A 8 -8.90 7.15 -3.96
CA GLY A 8 -7.55 7.24 -3.41
C GLY A 8 -7.53 7.33 -1.87
N TYR A 9 -8.49 8.03 -1.27
CA TYR A 9 -8.62 8.13 0.19
C TYR A 9 -8.94 6.78 0.86
N GLU A 10 -9.90 6.00 0.34
CA GLU A 10 -10.27 4.71 0.93
C GLU A 10 -9.15 3.68 0.77
N ILE A 11 -8.47 3.66 -0.39
CA ILE A 11 -7.32 2.79 -0.64
C ILE A 11 -6.18 3.08 0.37
N MET A 12 -5.84 4.36 0.57
CA MET A 12 -4.82 4.77 1.53
C MET A 12 -5.19 4.42 2.98
N LYS A 13 -6.46 4.59 3.35
CA LYS A 13 -6.97 4.25 4.68
C LYS A 13 -6.90 2.74 4.95
N GLN A 14 -7.25 1.93 3.96
CA GLN A 14 -7.15 0.47 4.08
C GLN A 14 -5.70 0.03 4.26
N LEU A 15 -4.77 0.57 3.47
CA LEU A 15 -3.34 0.27 3.60
C LEU A 15 -2.81 0.61 5.01
N VAL A 16 -3.14 1.78 5.55
CA VAL A 16 -2.72 2.17 6.90
C VAL A 16 -3.32 1.24 7.95
N SER A 17 -4.59 0.85 7.81
CA SER A 17 -5.24 -0.12 8.70
C SER A 17 -4.54 -1.48 8.66
N ASP A 18 -4.21 -1.98 7.48
CA ASP A 18 -3.55 -3.27 7.30
C ASP A 18 -2.15 -3.24 7.92
N VAL A 19 -1.37 -2.19 7.67
CA VAL A 19 -0.03 -2.00 8.27
C VAL A 19 -0.10 -1.84 9.79
N GLN A 20 -1.09 -1.12 10.32
CA GLN A 20 -1.25 -0.93 11.78
C GLN A 20 -1.73 -2.20 12.49
N GLY A 21 -2.48 -3.06 11.81
CA GLY A 21 -2.88 -4.37 12.31
C GLY A 21 -1.78 -5.43 12.28
N ALA A 22 -0.56 -5.07 11.85
CA ALA A 22 0.55 -6.00 11.68
C ALA A 22 0.88 -6.74 12.98
N PRO A 23 0.69 -8.06 13.01
CA PRO A 23 1.20 -8.85 14.11
C PRO A 23 2.72 -8.94 14.06
N TYR A 24 3.39 -8.90 15.21
CA TYR A 24 4.84 -9.03 15.25
C TYR A 24 5.23 -10.44 14.75
N PRO A 25 6.24 -10.59 13.85
CA PRO A 25 6.51 -11.86 13.14
C PRO A 25 6.75 -13.09 14.03
N ASN A 26 7.12 -12.88 15.29
CA ASN A 26 7.42 -13.94 16.26
C ASN A 26 6.34 -14.14 17.33
N VAL A 27 5.22 -13.40 17.25
CA VAL A 27 4.17 -13.37 18.30
C VAL A 27 2.89 -14.08 17.86
N ILE A 28 2.69 -14.26 16.55
CA ILE A 28 1.53 -14.93 15.97
C ILE A 28 2.00 -16.17 15.20
N GLU A 29 1.21 -17.25 15.22
CA GLU A 29 1.48 -18.44 14.42
C GLU A 29 1.76 -18.06 12.96
N SER A 30 2.79 -18.67 12.35
CA SER A 30 3.33 -18.21 11.06
C SER A 30 2.28 -18.13 9.94
N GLU A 31 1.20 -18.91 10.03
CA GLU A 31 0.09 -18.89 9.07
C GLU A 31 -0.72 -17.60 9.13
N LEU A 32 -1.07 -17.10 10.31
CA LEU A 32 -1.83 -15.86 10.46
C LEU A 32 -0.99 -14.64 10.05
N TYR A 33 0.32 -14.65 10.35
CA TYR A 33 1.24 -13.63 9.83
C TYR A 33 1.35 -13.69 8.30
N ARG A 34 1.42 -14.90 7.72
CA ARG A 34 1.43 -15.08 6.26
C ARG A 34 0.17 -14.56 5.60
N ILE A 35 -1.01 -14.86 6.15
CA ILE A 35 -2.30 -14.36 5.65
C ILE A 35 -2.34 -12.83 5.70
N TRP A 36 -1.93 -12.25 6.83
CA TRP A 36 -1.83 -10.80 6.97
C TRP A 36 -0.87 -10.18 5.94
N TYR A 37 0.31 -10.77 5.77
CA TYR A 37 1.33 -10.29 4.84
C TYR A 37 0.84 -10.34 3.38
N GLU A 38 0.19 -11.44 2.98
CA GLU A 38 -0.42 -11.58 1.65
C GLU A 38 -1.49 -10.49 1.41
N HIS A 39 -2.32 -10.20 2.40
CA HIS A 39 -3.34 -9.15 2.29
C HIS A 39 -2.71 -7.75 2.16
N ALA A 40 -1.74 -7.42 3.03
CA ALA A 40 -1.05 -6.14 3.00
C ALA A 40 -0.31 -5.91 1.67
N GLN A 41 0.31 -6.95 1.10
CA GLN A 41 0.96 -6.89 -0.20
C GLN A 41 -0.02 -6.61 -1.34
N LEU A 42 -1.18 -7.29 -1.36
CA LEU A 42 -2.20 -7.08 -2.39
C LEU A 42 -2.74 -5.64 -2.37
N VAL A 43 -3.03 -5.11 -1.18
CA VAL A 43 -3.50 -3.72 -1.03
C VAL A 43 -2.43 -2.73 -1.47
N ALA A 44 -1.16 -2.95 -1.11
CA ALA A 44 -0.05 -2.10 -1.54
C ALA A 44 0.10 -2.07 -3.08
N ILE A 45 -0.06 -3.21 -3.76
CA ILE A 45 -0.04 -3.27 -5.22
C ILE A 45 -1.17 -2.43 -5.82
N GLN A 46 -2.39 -2.57 -5.31
CA GLN A 46 -3.55 -1.78 -5.78
C GLN A 46 -3.34 -0.28 -5.60
N CYS A 47 -2.72 0.14 -4.48
CA CYS A 47 -2.33 1.53 -4.26
C CYS A 47 -1.37 2.03 -5.35
N LEU A 48 -0.32 1.26 -5.64
CA LEU A 48 0.68 1.63 -6.65
C LEU A 48 0.05 1.73 -8.05
N GLU A 49 -0.83 0.79 -8.41
CA GLU A 49 -1.57 0.82 -9.67
C GLU A 49 -2.48 2.05 -9.78
N TYR A 50 -3.18 2.41 -8.70
CA TYR A 50 -4.00 3.61 -8.65
C TYR A 50 -3.14 4.88 -8.81
N ILE A 51 -1.99 4.95 -8.13
CA ILE A 51 -1.06 6.07 -8.23
C ILE A 51 -0.53 6.20 -9.66
N ASP A 52 -0.04 5.13 -10.26
CA ASP A 52 0.52 5.15 -11.62
C ASP A 52 -0.53 5.59 -12.66
N ARG A 53 -1.78 5.14 -12.51
CA ARG A 53 -2.90 5.51 -13.37
C ARG A 53 -3.31 6.97 -13.25
N ASN A 54 -3.30 7.52 -12.02
CA ASN A 54 -3.92 8.82 -11.72
C ASN A 54 -2.91 9.97 -11.58
N PHE A 55 -1.67 9.64 -11.26
CA PHE A 55 -0.54 10.53 -11.05
C PHE A 55 0.67 10.04 -11.87
N PRO A 56 0.53 9.93 -13.20
CA PRO A 56 1.62 9.48 -14.05
C PRO A 56 2.83 10.38 -13.81
N HIS A 57 4.00 9.76 -13.57
CA HIS A 57 5.24 10.46 -13.24
C HIS A 57 5.39 11.73 -14.10
N ASP A 58 5.38 12.90 -13.46
CA ASP A 58 5.92 14.09 -14.09
C ASP A 58 7.33 13.69 -14.54
N LYS A 59 7.65 13.92 -15.82
CA LYS A 59 8.89 13.48 -16.50
C LYS A 59 10.19 14.04 -15.86
N ASN A 60 10.08 14.68 -14.71
CA ASN A 60 11.14 15.29 -13.93
C ASN A 60 11.36 14.52 -12.60
N GLY A 61 11.75 13.25 -12.69
CA GLY A 61 12.92 12.79 -11.92
C GLY A 61 12.79 12.37 -10.44
N ASP A 62 11.63 12.00 -9.91
CA ASP A 62 11.61 11.37 -8.58
C ASP A 62 11.83 9.86 -8.67
N LYS A 63 13.06 9.46 -8.34
CA LYS A 63 13.51 8.08 -8.18
C LYS A 63 12.68 7.42 -7.08
N LEU A 64 11.83 6.45 -7.45
CA LEU A 64 11.26 5.51 -6.50
C LEU A 64 12.39 4.92 -5.62
N PRO A 65 12.18 4.74 -4.31
CA PRO A 65 13.13 4.03 -3.47
C PRO A 65 13.39 2.65 -4.06
N LYS A 66 14.66 2.33 -4.34
CA LYS A 66 15.05 0.95 -4.63
C LYS A 66 15.03 0.21 -3.30
N PHE A 67 14.08 -0.70 -3.15
CA PHE A 67 14.07 -1.71 -2.08
C PHE A 67 15.15 -2.76 -2.33
#